data_AF-A0A2S2PDG2-F1
#
_entry.id   AF-A0A2S2PDG2-F1
#
_cell.length_a   1.000
_cell.length_b   1.000
_cell.length_c   1.000
_cell.angle_alpha   90.00
_cell.angle_beta   90.00
_cell.angle_gamma   90.00
#
_symmetry.space_group_name_H-M   'P 1'
#
loop_
_entity.id
_entity.type
_entity.pdbx_description
1 polymer ?
#
loop_
_entity_poly.entity_id
_entity_poly.type
_entity_poly.pdbx_seq_one_letter_code
_entity_poly.pdbx_strand_id
1 'polypeptide(L)'
;MDGFHQNQNIIVLGATNRREDLDRALLRPGRFDIEVDVPLPDYAGRKQIINLYLKKILSKDIDVDLLARGTSGFTGADIENMVNQAAVKAASDGAKTVSMKYLEISRDKILMGPEKKTKIPDEEANTITAYHEGGHAIVAYFTKDSHPLHKVTIMPRGSSLGHTAYIPAKEEYHVTKARMLALMDTMMGGRAAEELIFGPDKVTTGASNDLKQATNIATRMVKELGMSDKVGLRTHESQSNELMSFNDLSPATNELIDNEIKRIMQVKIYTTNIYS
;
A
#
# COMPACT_ATOMS: atom_id res chain seq x y z
N MET A 1 20.76 33.59 -14.48
CA MET A 1 19.67 34.16 -13.66
C MET A 1 20.17 35.44 -13.03
N ASP A 2 21.24 35.39 -12.24
CA ASP A 2 22.07 36.57 -11.99
C ASP A 2 22.91 36.91 -13.23
N GLY A 3 22.82 38.15 -13.72
CA GLY A 3 23.50 38.61 -14.94
C GLY A 3 22.59 38.90 -16.13
N PHE A 4 21.27 38.70 -16.01
CA PHE A 4 20.32 39.26 -16.98
C PHE A 4 20.15 40.76 -16.71
N HIS A 5 20.36 41.60 -17.72
CA HIS A 5 19.94 42.99 -17.66
C HIS A 5 18.43 43.06 -17.36
N GLN A 6 18.02 43.98 -16.47
CA GLN A 6 16.68 44.15 -15.85
C GLN A 6 15.47 44.28 -16.80
N ASN A 7 15.62 44.05 -18.11
CA ASN A 7 14.61 44.30 -19.14
C ASN A 7 14.02 43.04 -19.78
N GLN A 8 13.74 41.97 -19.04
CA GLN A 8 13.03 40.82 -19.63
C GLN A 8 11.99 40.21 -18.66
N ASN A 9 10.71 40.30 -19.05
CA ASN A 9 9.55 39.65 -18.42
C ASN A 9 9.58 38.12 -18.60
N ILE A 10 10.67 37.47 -18.25
CA ILE A 10 10.85 36.02 -18.40
C ILE A 10 10.58 35.36 -17.05
N ILE A 11 9.66 34.39 -17.06
CA ILE A 11 9.40 33.50 -15.93
C ILE A 11 10.05 32.17 -16.24
N VAL A 12 10.84 31.63 -15.30
CA VAL A 12 11.47 30.31 -15.41
C VAL A 12 10.81 29.38 -14.40
N LEU A 13 10.30 28.24 -14.89
CA LEU A 13 9.74 27.17 -14.08
C LEU A 13 10.63 25.93 -14.20
N GLY A 14 10.96 25.31 -13.07
CA GLY A 14 11.68 24.05 -13.01
C GLY A 14 10.89 23.02 -12.19
N ALA A 15 11.07 21.73 -12.50
CA ALA A 15 10.49 20.63 -11.72
C ALA A 15 11.60 19.63 -11.38
N THR A 16 11.60 19.13 -10.15
CA THR A 16 12.51 18.07 -9.68
C THR A 16 11.78 17.17 -8.70
N ASN A 17 12.16 15.89 -8.66
CA ASN A 17 11.75 14.95 -7.61
C ASN A 17 12.82 14.79 -6.52
N ARG A 18 13.98 15.44 -6.68
CA ARG A 18 15.13 15.36 -5.78
C ARG A 18 15.61 16.77 -5.48
N ARG A 19 14.95 17.42 -4.52
CA ARG A 19 15.27 18.79 -4.12
C ARG A 19 16.60 18.83 -3.38
N GLU A 20 16.84 17.83 -2.55
CA GLU A 20 18.03 17.63 -1.73
C GLU A 20 19.32 17.50 -2.54
N ASP A 21 19.22 17.03 -3.78
CA ASP A 21 20.33 16.92 -4.72
C ASP A 21 20.67 18.27 -5.39
N LEU A 22 19.75 19.24 -5.36
CA LEU A 22 19.98 20.52 -6.05
C LEU A 22 21.06 21.33 -5.33
N ASP A 23 21.93 21.95 -6.13
CA ASP A 23 22.90 22.91 -5.61
C ASP A 23 22.17 24.04 -4.89
N ARG A 24 22.53 24.27 -3.62
CA ARG A 24 22.02 25.37 -2.80
C ARG A 24 22.16 26.72 -3.47
N ALA A 25 23.11 26.89 -4.39
CA ALA A 25 23.27 28.11 -5.18
C ALA A 25 22.06 28.39 -6.10
N LEU A 26 21.36 27.37 -6.59
CA LEU A 26 20.16 27.53 -7.45
C LEU A 26 18.94 28.00 -6.66
N LEU A 27 18.85 27.60 -5.38
CA LEU A 27 17.75 27.92 -4.47
C LEU A 27 17.91 29.28 -3.76
N ARG A 28 18.90 30.09 -4.16
CA ARG A 28 19.11 31.42 -3.58
C ARG A 28 18.10 32.43 -4.16
N PRO A 29 17.70 33.44 -3.37
CA PRO A 29 16.85 34.53 -3.85
C PRO A 29 17.37 35.16 -5.15
N GLY A 30 16.46 35.45 -6.10
CA GLY A 30 16.79 35.95 -7.44
C GLY A 30 17.08 34.86 -8.49
N ARG A 31 16.92 33.58 -8.13
CA ARG A 31 17.05 32.42 -9.03
C ARG A 31 15.77 31.59 -9.02
N PHE A 32 15.77 30.43 -8.37
CA PHE A 32 14.55 29.73 -7.97
C PHE A 32 14.21 30.12 -6.54
N ASP A 33 13.52 31.24 -6.41
CA ASP A 33 13.14 31.87 -5.14
C ASP A 33 11.78 31.39 -4.62
N ILE A 34 10.85 31.04 -5.51
CA ILE A 34 9.56 30.44 -5.16
C ILE A 34 9.65 28.92 -5.31
N GLU A 35 9.36 28.23 -4.22
CA GLU A 35 9.21 26.77 -4.20
C GLU A 35 7.74 26.42 -4.01
N VAL A 36 7.24 25.54 -4.86
CA VAL A 36 5.88 24.98 -4.76
C VAL A 36 6.02 23.48 -4.72
N ASP A 37 5.69 22.89 -3.57
CA ASP A 37 5.60 21.44 -3.43
C ASP A 37 4.26 20.96 -3.99
N VAL A 38 4.31 19.92 -4.81
CA VAL A 38 3.12 19.31 -5.44
C VAL A 38 3.03 17.87 -4.92
N PRO A 39 2.35 17.64 -3.79
CA PRO A 39 2.24 16.31 -3.22
C PRO A 39 1.33 15.41 -4.05
N LEU A 40 1.33 14.12 -3.72
CA LEU A 40 0.32 13.20 -4.24
C LEU A 40 -1.10 13.72 -3.94
N PRO A 41 -2.06 13.53 -4.86
CA PRO A 41 -3.41 14.01 -4.66
C PRO A 41 -4.07 13.35 -3.45
N ASP A 42 -4.69 14.17 -2.61
CA ASP A 42 -5.54 13.71 -1.52
C ASP A 42 -6.85 13.11 -2.03
N TYR A 43 -7.73 12.70 -1.12
CA TYR A 43 -9.03 12.12 -1.48
C TYR A 43 -9.84 13.00 -2.45
N ALA A 44 -9.96 14.29 -2.15
CA ALA A 44 -10.73 15.22 -2.95
C ALA A 44 -10.07 15.46 -4.32
N GLY A 45 -8.75 15.61 -4.35
CA GLY A 45 -7.95 15.72 -5.56
C GLY A 45 -8.10 14.50 -6.45
N ARG A 46 -8.03 13.29 -5.90
CA ARG A 46 -8.27 12.05 -6.67
C ARG A 46 -9.68 12.02 -7.27
N LYS A 47 -10.72 12.40 -6.51
CA LYS A 47 -12.08 12.53 -7.06
C LYS A 47 -12.14 13.51 -8.22
N GLN A 48 -11.49 14.66 -8.11
CA GLN A 48 -11.46 15.68 -9.18
C GLN A 48 -10.75 15.16 -10.42
N ILE A 49 -9.58 14.52 -10.25
CA ILE A 49 -8.79 13.96 -11.34
C ILE A 49 -9.55 12.80 -12.02
N ILE A 50 -10.15 11.90 -11.25
CA ILE A 50 -11.00 10.82 -11.80
C ILE A 50 -12.13 11.42 -12.64
N ASN A 51 -12.87 12.40 -12.10
CA ASN A 51 -13.96 13.05 -12.84
C ASN A 51 -13.47 13.77 -14.10
N LEU A 52 -12.28 14.39 -14.07
CA LEU A 52 -11.68 15.04 -15.23
C LEU A 52 -11.44 14.03 -16.36
N TYR A 53 -10.87 12.86 -16.05
CA TYR A 53 -10.58 11.86 -17.07
C TYR A 53 -11.82 11.05 -17.49
N LEU A 54 -12.79 10.84 -16.61
CA LEU A 54 -14.07 10.23 -16.97
C LEU A 54 -14.83 11.05 -18.02
N LYS A 55 -14.70 12.38 -18.03
CA LYS A 55 -15.31 13.24 -19.08
C LYS A 55 -14.75 12.99 -20.49
N LYS A 56 -13.57 12.38 -20.60
CA LYS A 56 -12.93 12.07 -21.90
C LYS A 56 -13.43 10.76 -22.51
N ILE A 57 -14.25 10.00 -21.80
CA ILE A 57 -14.74 8.68 -22.24
C ILE A 57 -16.24 8.54 -21.99
N LEU A 58 -16.90 7.67 -22.78
CA LEU A 58 -18.27 7.28 -22.48
C LEU A 58 -18.25 6.29 -21.31
N SER A 59 -18.73 6.73 -20.15
CA SER A 59 -18.79 5.91 -18.94
C SER A 59 -20.21 5.88 -18.35
N LYS A 60 -20.53 4.81 -17.62
CA LYS A 60 -21.85 4.62 -16.99
C LYS A 60 -21.69 3.88 -15.66
N ASP A 61 -22.51 4.25 -14.67
CA ASP A 61 -22.61 3.56 -13.38
C ASP A 61 -21.25 3.48 -12.65
N ILE A 62 -20.58 4.62 -12.49
CA ILE A 62 -19.26 4.73 -11.84
C ILE A 62 -19.39 5.29 -10.42
N ASP A 63 -18.91 4.53 -9.44
CA ASP A 63 -18.73 5.02 -8.07
C ASP A 63 -17.35 5.67 -7.91
N VAL A 64 -17.32 6.99 -8.07
CA VAL A 64 -16.09 7.79 -7.95
C VAL A 64 -15.56 7.80 -6.51
N ASP A 65 -16.43 7.73 -5.50
CA ASP A 65 -16.05 7.70 -4.10
C ASP A 65 -15.33 6.40 -3.75
N LEU A 66 -15.79 5.26 -4.28
CA LEU A 66 -15.12 3.97 -4.14
C LEU A 66 -13.76 3.97 -4.86
N LEU A 67 -13.68 4.50 -6.09
CA LEU A 67 -12.42 4.58 -6.83
C LEU A 67 -11.40 5.46 -6.12
N ALA A 68 -11.79 6.63 -5.63
CA ALA A 68 -10.89 7.53 -4.92
C ALA A 68 -10.35 6.92 -3.62
N ARG A 69 -11.15 6.13 -2.89
CA ARG A 69 -10.68 5.38 -1.71
C ARG A 69 -9.76 4.22 -2.09
N GLY A 70 -10.06 3.52 -3.19
CA GLY A 70 -9.26 2.39 -3.69
C GLY A 70 -7.98 2.79 -4.44
N THR A 71 -7.71 4.08 -4.63
CA THR A 71 -6.54 4.61 -5.35
C THR A 71 -5.66 5.48 -4.46
N SER A 72 -5.68 5.25 -3.15
CA SER A 72 -4.77 5.95 -2.23
C SER A 72 -3.30 5.71 -2.66
N GLY A 73 -2.52 6.79 -2.67
CA GLY A 73 -1.13 6.79 -3.18
C GLY A 73 -0.97 6.92 -4.70
N PHE A 74 -2.05 6.95 -5.49
CA PHE A 74 -1.95 7.16 -6.93
C PHE A 74 -1.55 8.60 -7.26
N THR A 75 -0.68 8.76 -8.24
CA THR A 75 -0.42 10.06 -8.89
C THR A 75 -1.56 10.43 -9.85
N GLY A 76 -1.60 11.68 -10.30
CA GLY A 76 -2.52 12.08 -11.37
C GLY A 76 -2.33 11.27 -12.66
N ALA A 77 -1.08 10.92 -12.98
CA ALA A 77 -0.74 10.09 -14.14
C ALA A 77 -1.22 8.64 -13.99
N ASP A 78 -1.16 8.07 -12.78
CA ASP A 78 -1.69 6.72 -12.52
C ASP A 78 -3.22 6.68 -12.72
N ILE A 79 -3.93 7.71 -12.28
CA ILE A 79 -5.39 7.83 -12.47
C ILE A 79 -5.73 8.00 -13.96
N GLU A 80 -4.98 8.82 -14.70
CA GLU A 80 -5.15 8.93 -16.15
C GLU A 80 -4.97 7.58 -16.84
N ASN A 81 -3.86 6.90 -16.53
CA ASN A 81 -3.53 5.60 -17.08
C ASN A 81 -4.61 4.56 -16.73
N MET A 82 -5.15 4.59 -15.51
CA MET A 82 -6.25 3.73 -15.08
C MET A 82 -7.50 3.92 -15.95
N VAL A 83 -7.91 5.18 -16.18
CA VAL A 83 -9.09 5.48 -17.01
C VAL A 83 -8.85 5.08 -18.47
N ASN A 84 -7.67 5.36 -19.01
CA ASN A 84 -7.32 5.01 -20.38
C ASN A 84 -7.31 3.48 -20.60
N GLN A 85 -6.66 2.72 -19.71
CA GLN A 85 -6.61 1.26 -19.81
C GLN A 85 -7.99 0.62 -19.62
N ALA A 86 -8.85 1.19 -18.77
CA ALA A 86 -10.24 0.77 -18.67
C ALA A 86 -11.00 0.97 -19.98
N ALA A 87 -10.81 2.10 -20.66
CA ALA A 87 -11.42 2.37 -21.96
C ALA A 87 -10.93 1.42 -23.07
N VAL A 88 -9.62 1.18 -23.14
CA VAL A 88 -9.03 0.20 -24.07
C VAL A 88 -9.61 -1.19 -23.83
N LYS A 89 -9.73 -1.60 -22.56
CA LYS A 89 -10.29 -2.90 -22.22
C LYS A 89 -11.78 -3.00 -22.56
N ALA A 90 -12.56 -1.97 -22.28
CA ALA A 90 -13.97 -1.91 -22.65
C ALA A 90 -14.17 -2.03 -24.17
N ALA A 91 -13.39 -1.28 -24.95
CA ALA A 91 -13.43 -1.34 -26.40
C ALA A 91 -13.02 -2.73 -26.94
N SER A 92 -11.96 -3.32 -26.38
CA SER A 92 -11.52 -4.68 -26.73
C SER A 92 -12.57 -5.75 -26.44
N ASP A 93 -13.43 -5.53 -25.44
CA ASP A 93 -14.52 -6.45 -25.09
C ASP A 93 -15.83 -6.11 -25.82
N GLY A 94 -15.82 -5.14 -26.74
CA GLY A 94 -16.99 -4.69 -27.51
C GLY A 94 -18.04 -3.92 -26.69
N ALA A 95 -17.68 -3.44 -25.50
CA ALA A 95 -18.57 -2.67 -24.65
C ALA A 95 -18.75 -1.24 -25.20
N LYS A 96 -19.99 -0.74 -25.17
CA LYS A 96 -20.33 0.62 -25.65
C LYS A 96 -19.89 1.72 -24.68
N THR A 97 -19.81 1.40 -23.39
CA THR A 97 -19.47 2.35 -22.31
C THR A 97 -18.56 1.68 -21.30
N VAL A 98 -17.66 2.46 -20.70
CA VAL A 98 -16.83 2.03 -19.58
C VAL A 98 -17.66 1.99 -18.31
N SER A 99 -17.83 0.81 -17.73
CA SER A 99 -18.45 0.59 -16.43
C SER A 99 -17.41 0.41 -15.31
N MET A 100 -17.88 0.40 -14.06
CA MET A 100 -17.03 0.23 -12.88
C MET A 100 -16.10 -0.99 -12.96
N LYS A 101 -16.60 -2.10 -13.52
CA LYS A 101 -15.82 -3.33 -13.77
C LYS A 101 -14.49 -3.06 -14.48
N TYR A 102 -14.49 -2.22 -15.52
CA TYR A 102 -13.28 -1.96 -16.31
C TYR A 102 -12.28 -1.08 -15.56
N LEU A 103 -12.78 -0.13 -14.77
CA LEU A 103 -11.95 0.71 -13.92
C LEU A 103 -11.32 -0.12 -12.79
N GLU A 104 -12.06 -1.03 -12.17
CA GLU A 104 -11.51 -1.96 -11.16
C GLU A 104 -10.45 -2.88 -11.75
N ILE A 105 -10.71 -3.49 -12.92
CA ILE A 105 -9.71 -4.32 -13.61
C ILE A 105 -8.44 -3.51 -13.89
N SER A 106 -8.59 -2.27 -14.34
CA SER A 106 -7.44 -1.41 -14.63
C SER A 106 -6.69 -0.99 -13.37
N ARG A 107 -7.40 -0.64 -12.30
CA ARG A 107 -6.82 -0.30 -11.00
C ARG A 107 -5.99 -1.46 -10.49
N ASP A 108 -6.55 -2.66 -10.47
CA ASP A 108 -5.85 -3.85 -9.99
C ASP A 108 -4.66 -4.18 -10.87
N LYS A 109 -4.75 -3.95 -12.19
CA LYS A 109 -3.62 -4.13 -13.10
C LYS A 109 -2.47 -3.17 -12.80
N ILE A 110 -2.76 -1.93 -12.40
CA ILE A 110 -1.73 -0.96 -11.99
C ILE A 110 -1.12 -1.37 -10.64
N LEU A 111 -1.95 -1.77 -9.67
CA LEU A 111 -1.51 -2.16 -8.33
C LEU A 111 -0.71 -3.47 -8.32
N MET A 112 -1.11 -4.46 -9.11
CA MET A 112 -0.65 -5.84 -8.99
C MET A 112 0.01 -6.40 -10.25
N GLY A 113 -0.07 -5.67 -11.35
CA GLY A 113 0.28 -6.18 -12.67
C GLY A 113 -0.84 -6.98 -13.34
N PRO A 114 -0.57 -7.51 -14.55
CA PRO A 114 -1.58 -8.15 -15.38
C PRO A 114 -2.08 -9.47 -14.76
N GLU A 115 -3.38 -9.72 -14.93
CA GLU A 115 -4.03 -10.99 -14.60
C GLU A 115 -3.61 -12.09 -15.59
N LYS A 116 -3.27 -13.27 -15.07
CA LYS A 116 -3.12 -14.45 -15.90
C LYS A 116 -4.50 -15.04 -16.20
N LYS A 117 -4.76 -15.34 -17.48
CA LYS A 117 -6.06 -15.86 -17.94
C LYS A 117 -6.35 -17.30 -17.49
N THR A 118 -5.31 -18.04 -17.10
CA THR A 118 -5.42 -19.45 -16.72
C THR A 118 -5.05 -19.64 -15.27
N LYS A 119 -5.82 -20.49 -14.58
CA LYS A 119 -5.46 -20.99 -13.26
C LYS A 119 -4.13 -21.74 -13.32
N ILE A 120 -3.53 -21.92 -12.15
CA ILE A 120 -2.41 -22.84 -12.00
C ILE A 120 -2.92 -24.23 -12.37
N PRO A 121 -2.23 -25.01 -13.22
CA PRO A 121 -2.66 -26.38 -13.57
C PRO A 121 -2.68 -27.35 -12.38
N ASP A 122 -2.12 -26.95 -11.24
CA ASP A 122 -2.00 -27.74 -10.02
C ASP A 122 -3.18 -27.43 -9.06
N GLU A 123 -4.00 -28.46 -8.80
CA GLU A 123 -5.16 -28.37 -7.90
C GLU A 123 -4.75 -28.21 -6.43
N GLU A 124 -3.64 -28.83 -5.99
CA GLU A 124 -3.12 -28.67 -4.63
C GLU A 124 -2.70 -27.22 -4.41
N ALA A 125 -1.96 -26.63 -5.37
CA ALA A 125 -1.55 -25.23 -5.30
C ALA A 125 -2.75 -24.25 -5.28
N ASN A 126 -3.78 -24.50 -6.10
CA ASN A 126 -5.00 -23.69 -6.07
C ASN A 126 -5.75 -23.84 -4.73
N THR A 127 -5.79 -25.03 -4.16
CA THR A 127 -6.43 -25.30 -2.87
C THR A 127 -5.71 -24.58 -1.74
N ILE A 128 -4.38 -24.69 -1.68
CA ILE A 128 -3.55 -23.95 -0.72
C ILE A 128 -3.81 -22.45 -0.84
N THR A 129 -3.77 -21.91 -2.06
CA THR A 129 -4.03 -20.49 -2.32
C THR A 129 -5.43 -20.08 -1.85
N ALA A 130 -6.45 -20.91 -2.07
CA ALA A 130 -7.81 -20.62 -1.63
C ALA A 130 -7.93 -20.54 -0.10
N TYR A 131 -7.30 -21.47 0.64
CA TYR A 131 -7.27 -21.40 2.10
C TYR A 131 -6.45 -20.22 2.61
N HIS A 132 -5.33 -19.90 1.95
CA HIS A 132 -4.50 -18.75 2.28
C HIS A 132 -5.29 -17.42 2.16
N GLU A 133 -5.89 -17.17 1.00
CA GLU A 133 -6.70 -15.97 0.78
C GLU A 133 -7.97 -15.97 1.66
N GLY A 134 -8.56 -17.15 1.90
CA GLY A 134 -9.65 -17.33 2.86
C GLY A 134 -9.26 -16.92 4.28
N GLY A 135 -8.03 -17.24 4.71
CA GLY A 135 -7.47 -16.84 6.00
C GLY A 135 -7.40 -15.33 6.16
N HIS A 136 -6.84 -14.63 5.16
CA HIS A 136 -6.82 -13.17 5.14
C HIS A 136 -8.25 -12.58 5.24
N ALA A 137 -9.16 -13.08 4.42
CA ALA A 137 -10.53 -12.58 4.34
C ALA A 137 -11.30 -12.78 5.66
N ILE A 138 -11.23 -13.97 6.25
CA ILE A 138 -11.91 -14.29 7.52
C ILE A 138 -11.36 -13.43 8.65
N VAL A 139 -10.03 -13.36 8.80
CA VAL A 139 -9.41 -12.56 9.87
C VAL A 139 -9.76 -11.09 9.71
N ALA A 140 -9.70 -10.54 8.49
CA ALA A 140 -10.11 -9.16 8.25
C ALA A 140 -11.58 -8.91 8.59
N TYR A 141 -12.47 -9.84 8.26
CA TYR A 141 -13.90 -9.70 8.51
C TYR A 141 -14.25 -9.64 10.00
N PHE A 142 -13.61 -10.48 10.83
CA PHE A 142 -13.88 -10.54 12.27
C PHE A 142 -13.03 -9.57 13.11
N THR A 143 -12.06 -8.88 12.50
CA THR A 143 -11.21 -7.92 13.21
C THR A 143 -11.79 -6.52 13.10
N LYS A 144 -12.30 -5.99 14.23
CA LYS A 144 -13.03 -4.72 14.33
C LYS A 144 -12.34 -3.53 13.65
N ASP A 145 -11.02 -3.42 13.83
CA ASP A 145 -10.23 -2.34 13.29
C ASP A 145 -9.58 -2.69 11.95
N SER A 146 -9.97 -3.77 11.26
CA SER A 146 -9.45 -4.05 9.92
C SER A 146 -10.11 -3.17 8.86
N HIS A 147 -9.46 -3.01 7.72
CA HIS A 147 -10.09 -2.37 6.58
C HIS A 147 -11.20 -3.27 6.00
N PRO A 148 -12.31 -2.69 5.51
CA PRO A 148 -13.35 -3.46 4.84
C PRO A 148 -12.80 -4.27 3.68
N LEU A 149 -13.22 -5.54 3.62
CA LEU A 149 -12.95 -6.43 2.51
C LEU A 149 -13.61 -5.88 1.24
N HIS A 150 -12.84 -5.76 0.16
CA HIS A 150 -13.35 -5.33 -1.13
C HIS A 150 -13.47 -6.49 -2.12
N LYS A 151 -12.44 -7.35 -2.20
CA LYS A 151 -12.44 -8.49 -3.14
C LYS A 151 -11.46 -9.57 -2.69
N VAL A 152 -11.81 -10.82 -2.98
CA VAL A 152 -10.93 -11.99 -2.83
C VAL A 152 -10.88 -12.74 -4.16
N THR A 153 -9.69 -13.17 -4.56
CA THR A 153 -9.51 -14.00 -5.76
C THR A 153 -8.32 -14.95 -5.62
N ILE A 154 -8.40 -16.10 -6.27
CA ILE A 154 -7.30 -17.06 -6.42
C ILE A 154 -6.70 -17.02 -7.84
N MET A 155 -7.02 -15.97 -8.60
CA MET A 155 -6.48 -15.78 -9.94
C MET A 155 -5.10 -15.13 -9.84
N PRO A 156 -4.05 -15.74 -10.41
CA PRO A 156 -2.70 -15.23 -10.27
C PRO A 156 -2.52 -13.88 -10.99
N ARG A 157 -1.82 -12.96 -10.31
CA ARG A 157 -1.46 -11.62 -10.82
C ARG A 157 -0.01 -11.33 -10.51
N GLY A 158 0.77 -10.99 -11.53
CA GLY A 158 2.21 -10.77 -11.37
C GLY A 158 2.89 -11.98 -10.72
N SER A 159 3.52 -11.76 -9.56
CA SER A 159 4.14 -12.79 -8.71
C SER A 159 3.21 -13.42 -7.67
N SER A 160 1.99 -12.91 -7.50
CA SER A 160 1.02 -13.44 -6.54
C SER A 160 0.13 -14.53 -7.15
N LEU A 161 -0.19 -15.56 -6.35
CA LEU A 161 -1.07 -16.66 -6.76
C LEU A 161 -2.55 -16.38 -6.45
N GLY A 162 -2.82 -15.52 -5.47
CA GLY A 162 -4.14 -15.02 -5.11
C GLY A 162 -4.07 -13.56 -4.71
N HIS A 163 -5.20 -12.98 -4.33
CA HIS A 163 -5.23 -11.66 -3.72
C HIS A 163 -6.49 -11.41 -2.90
N THR A 164 -6.27 -10.85 -1.73
CA THR A 164 -7.29 -10.24 -0.90
C THR A 164 -7.10 -8.72 -0.86
N ALA A 165 -8.05 -8.00 -1.46
CA ALA A 165 -8.05 -6.55 -1.55
C ALA A 165 -8.93 -5.92 -0.47
N TYR A 166 -8.43 -4.86 0.13
CA TYR A 166 -9.13 -4.03 1.10
C TYR A 166 -9.27 -2.61 0.57
N ILE A 167 -10.39 -1.95 0.87
CA ILE A 167 -10.54 -0.51 0.61
C ILE A 167 -10.91 0.17 1.93
N PRO A 168 -10.15 1.18 2.37
CA PRO A 168 -10.50 1.95 3.56
C PRO A 168 -11.91 2.54 3.45
N ALA A 169 -12.68 2.48 4.54
CA ALA A 169 -14.03 3.06 4.56
C ALA A 169 -14.01 4.59 4.34
N LYS A 170 -12.93 5.24 4.79
CA LYS A 170 -12.65 6.68 4.68
C LYS A 170 -11.16 6.90 4.46
N GLU A 171 -10.78 8.10 4.02
CA GLU A 171 -9.38 8.51 4.01
C GLU A 171 -8.83 8.57 5.44
N GLU A 172 -7.64 8.03 5.64
CA GLU A 172 -7.00 7.95 6.96
C GLU A 172 -5.72 8.76 6.99
N TYR A 173 -5.70 9.79 7.84
CA TYR A 173 -4.51 10.63 8.08
C TYR A 173 -3.69 10.14 9.28
N HIS A 174 -4.31 9.36 10.17
CA HIS A 174 -3.69 8.84 11.38
C HIS A 174 -4.00 7.35 11.51
N VAL A 175 -2.97 6.56 11.80
CA VAL A 175 -3.07 5.12 12.00
C VAL A 175 -2.85 4.82 13.49
N THR A 176 -3.86 4.23 14.13
CA THR A 176 -3.80 3.89 15.57
C THR A 176 -3.04 2.60 15.80
N LYS A 177 -2.57 2.38 17.04
CA LYS A 177 -1.98 1.09 17.47
C LYS A 177 -2.91 -0.08 17.19
N ALA A 178 -4.21 0.07 17.45
CA ALA A 178 -5.22 -0.95 17.18
C ALA A 178 -5.34 -1.29 15.68
N ARG A 179 -5.29 -0.28 14.81
CA ARG A 179 -5.28 -0.47 13.36
C ARG A 179 -4.02 -1.20 12.87
N MET A 180 -2.85 -0.87 13.43
CA MET A 180 -1.61 -1.56 13.07
C MET A 180 -1.63 -3.03 13.49
N LEU A 181 -2.14 -3.32 14.69
CA LEU A 181 -2.34 -4.70 15.15
C LEU A 181 -3.33 -5.44 14.26
N ALA A 182 -4.47 -4.83 13.92
CA ALA A 182 -5.45 -5.43 13.01
C ALA A 182 -4.86 -5.73 11.62
N LEU A 183 -4.02 -4.84 11.09
CA LEU A 183 -3.33 -5.06 9.82
C LEU A 183 -2.35 -6.25 9.91
N MET A 184 -1.62 -6.36 11.02
CA MET A 184 -0.74 -7.50 11.28
C MET A 184 -1.53 -8.81 11.40
N ASP A 185 -2.65 -8.82 12.13
CA ASP A 185 -3.50 -10.00 12.26
C ASP A 185 -3.98 -10.48 10.89
N THR A 186 -4.48 -9.55 10.06
CA THR A 186 -4.89 -9.84 8.69
C THR A 186 -3.74 -10.42 7.87
N MET A 187 -2.53 -9.84 7.92
CA MET A 187 -1.34 -10.35 7.21
C MET A 187 -0.96 -11.77 7.64
N MET A 188 -1.13 -12.10 8.91
CA MET A 188 -0.77 -13.43 9.43
C MET A 188 -1.87 -14.49 9.18
N GLY A 189 -3.07 -14.05 8.81
CA GLY A 189 -4.24 -14.92 8.59
C GLY A 189 -4.03 -15.99 7.53
N GLY A 190 -3.35 -15.68 6.41
CA GLY A 190 -3.09 -16.64 5.35
C GLY A 190 -2.21 -17.81 5.81
N ARG A 191 -1.08 -17.50 6.48
CA ARG A 191 -0.19 -18.51 7.05
C ARG A 191 -0.88 -19.36 8.11
N ALA A 192 -1.70 -18.76 8.98
CA ALA A 192 -2.43 -19.51 9.99
C ALA A 192 -3.48 -20.43 9.39
N ALA A 193 -4.18 -20.02 8.35
CA ALA A 193 -5.13 -20.88 7.66
C ALA A 193 -4.42 -22.10 7.04
N GLU A 194 -3.26 -21.90 6.41
CA GLU A 194 -2.45 -23.01 5.91
C GLU A 194 -2.04 -23.98 7.03
N GLU A 195 -1.51 -23.44 8.14
CA GLU A 195 -1.02 -24.24 9.27
C GLU A 195 -2.16 -25.04 9.94
N LEU A 196 -3.34 -24.44 10.08
CA LEU A 196 -4.52 -25.08 10.70
C LEU A 196 -5.10 -26.21 9.84
N ILE A 197 -5.10 -26.04 8.52
CA ILE A 197 -5.76 -26.98 7.59
C ILE A 197 -4.80 -28.07 7.10
N PHE A 198 -3.56 -27.71 6.78
CA PHE A 198 -2.57 -28.63 6.19
C PHE A 198 -1.51 -29.09 7.19
N GLY A 199 -1.41 -28.45 8.36
CA GLY A 199 -0.42 -28.75 9.39
C GLY A 199 0.87 -27.93 9.26
N PRO A 200 1.72 -27.93 10.31
CA PRO A 200 2.91 -27.08 10.39
C PRO A 200 3.99 -27.41 9.34
N ASP A 201 4.10 -28.66 8.91
CA ASP A 201 5.09 -29.10 7.92
C ASP A 201 4.70 -28.74 6.48
N LYS A 202 3.46 -28.29 6.26
CA LYS A 202 2.88 -27.95 4.96
C LYS A 202 2.72 -26.45 4.74
N VAL A 203 3.19 -25.62 5.67
CA VAL A 203 3.21 -24.15 5.52
C VAL A 203 4.09 -23.77 4.34
N THR A 204 3.60 -22.89 3.47
CA THR A 204 4.27 -22.57 2.21
C THR A 204 5.11 -21.30 2.29
N THR A 205 5.88 -21.05 1.22
CA THR A 205 6.64 -19.81 1.04
C THR A 205 5.75 -18.62 0.62
N GLY A 206 4.46 -18.84 0.35
CA GLY A 206 3.51 -17.82 -0.10
C GLY A 206 3.35 -16.66 0.89
N ALA A 207 3.43 -16.95 2.19
CA ALA A 207 3.30 -15.96 3.27
C ALA A 207 4.51 -15.01 3.43
N SER A 208 5.56 -15.14 2.61
CA SER A 208 6.82 -14.39 2.78
C SER A 208 6.62 -12.86 2.73
N ASN A 209 5.80 -12.37 1.79
CA ASN A 209 5.54 -10.94 1.68
C ASN A 209 4.72 -10.42 2.88
N ASP A 210 3.76 -11.19 3.37
CA ASP A 210 2.93 -10.81 4.51
C ASP A 210 3.75 -10.77 5.79
N LEU A 211 4.62 -11.77 6.00
CA LEU A 211 5.58 -11.79 7.11
C LEU A 211 6.52 -10.59 7.07
N LYS A 212 7.03 -10.23 5.88
CA LYS A 212 7.90 -9.07 5.72
C LYS A 212 7.17 -7.77 6.08
N GLN A 213 5.94 -7.60 5.64
CA GLN A 213 5.14 -6.41 5.95
C GLN A 213 4.76 -6.34 7.43
N ALA A 214 4.29 -7.45 8.02
CA ALA A 214 3.96 -7.53 9.44
C ALA A 214 5.19 -7.23 10.31
N THR A 215 6.36 -7.78 9.93
CA THR A 215 7.64 -7.50 10.61
C THR A 215 8.02 -6.03 10.51
N ASN A 216 7.83 -5.40 9.35
CA ASN A 216 8.08 -3.96 9.20
C ASN A 216 7.17 -3.14 10.12
N ILE A 217 5.86 -3.44 10.14
CA ILE A 217 4.91 -2.76 11.03
C ILE A 217 5.33 -2.93 12.49
N ALA A 218 5.60 -4.15 12.94
CA ALA A 218 6.05 -4.42 14.30
C ALA A 218 7.34 -3.67 14.64
N THR A 219 8.30 -3.63 13.72
CA THR A 219 9.55 -2.89 13.87
C THR A 219 9.28 -1.40 14.05
N ARG A 220 8.42 -0.79 13.22
CA ARG A 220 8.06 0.62 13.32
C ARG A 220 7.30 0.94 14.61
N MET A 221 6.37 0.07 15.01
CA MET A 221 5.65 0.18 16.28
C MET A 221 6.62 0.27 17.45
N VAL A 222 7.69 -0.54 17.45
CA VAL A 222 8.68 -0.58 18.55
C VAL A 222 9.72 0.53 18.43
N LYS A 223 10.33 0.72 17.25
CA LYS A 223 11.48 1.61 17.05
C LYS A 223 11.09 3.06 16.78
N GLU A 224 10.01 3.32 16.05
CA GLU A 224 9.69 4.66 15.53
C GLU A 224 8.51 5.32 16.25
N LEU A 225 7.55 4.52 16.72
CA LEU A 225 6.26 5.03 17.18
C LEU A 225 6.06 4.94 18.69
N GLY A 226 7.04 4.42 19.44
CA GLY A 226 6.97 4.29 20.89
C GLY A 226 5.80 3.42 21.38
N MET A 227 5.32 2.46 20.58
CA MET A 227 4.13 1.65 20.88
C MET A 227 4.43 0.39 21.72
N SER A 228 5.64 0.26 22.27
CA SER A 228 6.02 -0.78 23.24
C SER A 228 6.24 -0.18 24.63
N ASP A 229 5.51 -0.67 25.62
CA ASP A 229 5.63 -0.19 27.00
C ASP A 229 7.00 -0.52 27.62
N LYS A 230 7.68 -1.57 27.14
CA LYS A 230 9.01 -1.95 27.64
C LYS A 230 10.13 -1.12 27.05
N VAL A 231 10.04 -0.76 25.77
CA VAL A 231 11.03 0.10 25.10
C VAL A 231 10.80 1.57 25.47
N GLY A 232 9.53 1.95 25.68
CA GLY A 232 9.11 3.28 26.11
C GLY A 232 8.81 4.24 24.94
N LEU A 233 8.40 5.46 25.30
CA LEU A 233 8.02 6.52 24.36
C LEU A 233 9.25 7.24 23.77
N ARG A 234 10.01 6.55 22.92
CA ARG A 234 11.19 7.10 22.25
C ARG A 234 11.34 6.57 20.84
N THR A 235 12.14 7.27 20.03
CA THR A 235 12.47 6.87 18.66
C THR A 235 13.90 6.32 18.60
N HIS A 236 14.09 5.34 17.73
CA HIS A 236 15.36 4.70 17.41
C HIS A 236 15.55 4.80 15.89
N GLU A 237 16.14 5.91 15.44
CA GLU A 237 16.38 6.13 14.01
C GLU A 237 17.44 5.16 13.49
N SER A 238 17.13 4.45 12.41
CA SER A 238 18.16 3.84 11.57
C SER A 238 18.65 4.94 10.64
N GLN A 239 19.80 5.56 10.90
CA GLN A 239 20.37 6.54 9.96
C GLN A 239 20.59 5.86 8.61
N SER A 240 19.76 6.19 7.62
CA SER A 240 19.72 5.52 6.32
C SER A 240 20.76 6.06 5.34
N ASN A 241 21.71 6.90 5.76
CA ASN A 241 22.54 7.67 4.83
C ASN A 241 24.04 7.79 5.14
N GLU A 242 24.63 6.92 5.97
CA GLU A 242 26.09 6.87 6.08
C GLU A 242 26.64 5.45 5.93
N LEU A 243 27.70 5.34 5.14
CA LEU A 243 28.45 4.14 4.74
C LEU A 243 29.08 3.37 5.93
N MET A 244 28.79 3.78 7.17
CA MET A 244 29.11 3.06 8.40
C MET A 244 27.94 3.21 9.38
N SER A 245 27.07 2.19 9.44
CA SER A 245 26.07 2.11 10.50
C SER A 245 26.75 1.64 11.79
N PHE A 246 27.25 2.58 12.59
CA PHE A 246 27.51 2.30 13.99
C PHE A 246 26.16 2.18 14.68
N ASN A 247 25.86 0.98 15.17
CA ASN A 247 24.64 0.70 15.90
C ASN A 247 24.78 1.37 17.27
N ASP A 248 24.36 2.65 17.41
CA ASP A 248 24.47 3.46 18.64
C ASP A 248 23.65 2.91 19.83
N LEU A 249 22.93 1.80 19.63
CA LEU A 249 22.14 1.13 20.66
C LEU A 249 22.99 0.12 21.42
N SER A 250 22.88 0.16 22.75
CA SER A 250 23.50 -0.87 23.59
C SER A 250 22.97 -2.27 23.22
N PRO A 251 23.79 -3.33 23.34
CA PRO A 251 23.35 -4.71 23.05
C PRO A 251 22.08 -5.10 23.80
N ALA A 252 21.95 -4.69 25.07
CA ALA A 252 20.74 -4.92 25.87
C ALA A 252 19.49 -4.24 25.30
N THR A 253 19.64 -3.06 24.68
CA THR A 253 18.51 -2.36 24.05
C THR A 253 18.09 -3.04 22.75
N ASN A 254 19.06 -3.49 21.94
CA ASN A 254 18.78 -4.26 20.72
C ASN A 254 18.06 -5.57 21.04
N GLU A 255 18.55 -6.32 22.03
CA GLU A 255 17.90 -7.55 22.49
C GLU A 255 16.48 -7.29 23.00
N LEU A 256 16.27 -6.19 23.74
CA LEU A 256 14.93 -5.81 24.21
C LEU A 256 13.99 -5.48 23.04
N ILE A 257 14.47 -4.74 22.04
CA ILE A 257 13.71 -4.40 20.83
C ILE A 257 13.32 -5.67 20.06
N ASP A 258 14.28 -6.56 19.80
CA ASP A 258 14.04 -7.81 19.08
C ASP A 258 13.03 -8.70 19.80
N ASN A 259 13.13 -8.80 21.13
CA ASN A 259 12.18 -9.53 21.95
C ASN A 259 10.77 -8.93 21.89
N GLU A 260 10.65 -7.60 21.84
CA GLU A 260 9.35 -6.93 21.72
C GLU A 260 8.75 -7.06 20.31
N ILE A 261 9.57 -6.99 19.25
CA ILE A 261 9.12 -7.27 17.88
C ILE A 261 8.61 -8.71 17.79
N LYS A 262 9.38 -9.68 18.30
CA LYS A 262 8.97 -11.09 18.34
C LYS A 262 7.69 -11.27 19.14
N ARG A 263 7.55 -10.61 20.29
CA ARG A 263 6.34 -10.66 21.10
C ARG A 263 5.13 -10.16 20.32
N ILE A 264 5.21 -8.99 19.68
CA ILE A 264 4.10 -8.41 18.91
C ILE A 264 3.73 -9.33 17.73
N MET A 265 4.73 -9.88 17.03
CA MET A 265 4.52 -10.86 15.94
C MET A 265 3.91 -12.18 16.41
N GLN A 266 4.07 -12.54 17.69
CA GLN A 266 3.52 -13.75 18.30
C GLN A 266 2.16 -13.54 18.98
N VAL A 267 1.72 -12.29 19.19
CA VAL A 267 0.40 -12.03 19.75
C VAL A 267 -0.64 -12.63 18.81
N LYS A 268 -1.46 -13.51 19.40
CA LYS A 268 -2.14 -14.62 18.75
C LYS A 268 -3.19 -14.17 17.72
N ILE A 269 -3.18 -14.84 16.58
CA ILE A 269 -4.29 -14.95 15.62
C ILE A 269 -5.58 -15.49 16.29
N TYR A 270 -5.45 -16.09 17.48
CA TYR A 270 -6.55 -16.59 18.32
C TYR A 270 -7.23 -15.52 19.20
N THR A 271 -6.80 -14.26 19.17
CA THR A 271 -7.41 -13.19 19.99
C THR A 271 -8.60 -12.51 19.32
N THR A 272 -8.84 -12.81 18.04
CA THR A 272 -10.15 -12.58 17.44
C THR A 272 -11.09 -13.57 18.10
N ASN A 273 -11.94 -13.11 19.01
CA ASN A 273 -13.01 -13.89 19.63
C ASN A 273 -13.99 -14.37 18.54
N ILE A 274 -13.60 -15.36 17.74
CA ILE A 274 -14.45 -16.00 16.73
C ILE A 274 -15.44 -16.97 17.43
N TYR A 275 -15.30 -17.14 18.75
CA TYR A 275 -16.22 -17.87 19.62
C TYR A 275 -16.62 -17.00 20.83
N SER A 276 -17.41 -15.96 20.61
CA SER A 276 -18.22 -15.32 21.67
C SER A 276 -19.46 -14.67 21.09
#